data_AF-A0A9P8Z1G3-F1
#
_entry.id   AF-A0A9P8Z1G3-F1
#
_cell.length_a   1.000
_cell.length_b   1.000
_cell.length_c   1.000
_cell.angle_alpha   90.00
_cell.angle_beta   90.00
_cell.angle_gamma   90.00
#
_symmetry.space_group_name_H-M   'P 1'
#
loop_
_entity.id
_entity.type
_entity.pdbx_description
1 polymer ?
#
loop_
_entity_poly.entity_id
_entity_poly.type
_entity_poly.pdbx_seq_one_letter_code
_entity_poly.pdbx_strand_id
1 'polypeptide(L)'
;RESEGNLHRMVVEPASFERLLRGQMLNEEVMFAGLASLLLAFPPASARVSIFPTYVYLKWRRKDPLDQIYKMVRCTKFWSADILLVPIHLPEAMHWIGAAIHPSRSRIVIYDSLAGLRT
;
A
#
# COMPACT_ATOMS: atom_id res chain seq x y z
N ARG A 1 -10.30 15.67 -19.53
CA ARG A 1 -9.15 14.74 -19.60
C ARG A 1 -8.36 14.90 -18.29
N GLU A 2 -8.82 14.31 -17.20
CA GLU A 2 -8.20 14.42 -15.86
C GLU A 2 -8.34 13.08 -15.11
N SER A 3 -8.12 11.98 -15.83
CA SER A 3 -8.29 10.61 -15.34
C SER A 3 -6.95 9.86 -15.29
N GLU A 4 -5.85 10.55 -15.05
CA GLU A 4 -4.60 9.92 -14.63
C GLU A 4 -4.53 10.02 -13.11
N GLY A 5 -5.00 8.97 -12.46
CA GLY A 5 -4.86 8.80 -11.01
C GLY A 5 -3.38 8.93 -10.63
N ASN A 6 -3.15 9.63 -9.52
CA ASN A 6 -1.86 9.98 -8.90
C ASN A 6 -1.03 8.74 -8.47
N LEU A 7 -0.78 7.81 -9.38
CA LEU A 7 0.37 6.92 -9.28
C LEU A 7 1.58 7.78 -9.63
N HIS A 8 2.03 8.58 -8.66
CA HIS A 8 3.27 9.35 -8.79
C HIS A 8 4.33 8.46 -9.43
N ARG A 9 5.07 9.01 -10.41
CA ARG A 9 6.14 8.35 -11.18
C ARG A 9 6.89 7.36 -10.31
N MET A 10 6.47 6.10 -10.41
CA MET A 10 7.00 5.04 -9.58
C MET A 10 8.18 4.46 -10.32
N VAL A 11 9.34 4.55 -9.70
CA VAL A 11 10.57 3.94 -10.21
C VAL A 11 10.82 2.72 -9.33
N VAL A 12 10.85 1.55 -9.96
CA VAL A 12 11.27 0.31 -9.31
C VAL A 12 12.66 0.03 -9.84
N GLU A 13 13.64 -0.03 -8.95
CA GLU A 13 15.01 -0.31 -9.37
C GLU A 13 15.12 -1.75 -9.92
N PRO A 14 15.98 -2.01 -10.93
CA PRO A 14 16.20 -3.37 -11.42
C PRO A 14 16.56 -4.37 -10.32
N ALA A 15 17.35 -3.95 -9.32
CA ALA A 15 17.70 -4.77 -8.16
C ALA A 15 16.49 -5.16 -7.30
N SER A 16 15.48 -4.29 -7.23
CA SER A 16 14.22 -4.58 -6.53
C SER A 16 13.46 -5.71 -7.23
N PHE A 17 13.48 -5.78 -8.58
CA PHE A 17 12.85 -6.87 -9.33
C PHE A 17 13.47 -8.24 -9.06
N GLU A 18 14.76 -8.32 -8.73
CA GLU A 18 15.41 -9.60 -8.41
C GLU A 18 14.73 -10.32 -7.24
N ARG A 19 14.10 -9.55 -6.33
CA ARG A 19 13.36 -10.10 -5.18
C ARG A 19 12.16 -10.96 -5.59
N LEU A 20 11.59 -10.74 -6.78
CA LEU A 20 10.49 -11.56 -7.30
C LEU A 20 10.93 -12.97 -7.71
N LEU A 21 12.21 -13.16 -8.05
CA LEU A 21 12.68 -14.38 -8.73
C LEU A 21 13.08 -15.50 -7.78
N ARG A 22 13.27 -15.22 -6.48
CA ARG A 22 13.99 -16.13 -5.56
C ARG A 22 13.30 -16.37 -4.22
N GLY A 23 11.98 -16.17 -4.14
CA GLY A 23 11.25 -16.28 -2.87
C GLY A 23 11.79 -15.34 -1.78
N GLN A 24 12.46 -14.27 -2.20
CA GLN A 24 12.99 -13.27 -1.28
C GLN A 24 11.84 -12.38 -0.79
N MET A 25 12.04 -11.79 0.39
CA MET A 25 11.09 -10.82 0.91
C MET A 25 10.99 -9.63 -0.06
N LEU A 26 9.77 -9.34 -0.51
CA LEU A 26 9.52 -8.18 -1.36
C LEU A 26 9.83 -6.90 -0.57
N ASN A 27 10.44 -5.92 -1.24
CA ASN A 27 10.59 -4.59 -0.67
C ASN A 27 9.36 -3.72 -0.96
N GLU A 28 9.37 -2.52 -0.38
CA GLU A 28 8.31 -1.54 -0.50
C GLU A 28 8.02 -1.13 -1.94
N GLU A 29 9.05 -1.03 -2.78
CA GLU A 29 8.95 -0.66 -4.20
C GLU A 29 8.15 -1.69 -4.98
N VAL A 30 8.54 -2.96 -4.90
CA VAL A 30 7.87 -4.05 -5.61
C VAL A 30 6.45 -4.24 -5.10
N MET A 31 6.24 -4.14 -3.78
CA MET A 31 4.90 -4.26 -3.20
C MET A 31 3.96 -3.16 -3.68
N PHE A 32 4.40 -1.91 -3.62
CA PHE A 32 3.58 -0.79 -4.11
C PHE A 32 3.35 -0.90 -5.62
N ALA A 33 4.37 -1.31 -6.38
CA ALA A 33 4.27 -1.51 -7.82
C ALA A 33 3.27 -2.60 -8.21
N GLY A 34 3.31 -3.75 -7.55
CA GLY A 34 2.36 -4.83 -7.79
C GLY A 34 0.92 -4.39 -7.54
N LEU A 35 0.65 -3.67 -6.45
CA LEU A 35 -0.68 -3.14 -6.16
C LEU A 35 -1.12 -2.07 -7.18
N ALA A 36 -0.21 -1.18 -7.57
CA ALA A 36 -0.49 -0.14 -8.57
C ALA A 36 -0.82 -0.78 -9.93
N SER A 37 -0.01 -1.74 -10.38
CA SER A 37 -0.25 -2.51 -11.60
C SER A 37 -1.59 -3.26 -11.54
N LEU A 38 -1.94 -3.82 -10.38
CA LEU A 38 -3.24 -4.48 -10.19
C LEU A 38 -4.39 -3.48 -10.36
N LEU A 39 -4.34 -2.29 -9.73
CA LEU A 39 -5.38 -1.28 -9.91
C LEU A 39 -5.52 -0.81 -11.35
N LEU A 40 -4.39 -0.67 -12.07
CA LEU A 40 -4.41 -0.29 -13.49
C LEU A 40 -5.03 -1.40 -14.36
N ALA A 41 -4.78 -2.67 -14.03
CA ALA A 41 -5.36 -3.81 -14.74
C ALA A 41 -6.88 -3.96 -14.51
N PHE A 42 -7.44 -3.33 -13.48
CA PHE A 42 -8.87 -3.34 -13.16
C PHE A 42 -9.49 -1.93 -13.14
N PRO A 43 -9.74 -1.31 -14.31
CA PRO A 43 -10.21 0.08 -14.39
C PRO A 43 -11.50 0.42 -13.61
N PRO A 44 -12.51 -0.45 -13.50
CA PRO A 44 -13.68 -0.16 -12.66
C PRO A 44 -13.33 0.01 -11.17
N ALA A 45 -12.27 -0.66 -10.71
CA ALA A 45 -11.80 -0.57 -9.33
C ALA A 45 -10.94 0.69 -9.09
N SER A 46 -10.20 1.17 -10.08
CA SER A 46 -9.28 2.32 -9.92
C SER A 46 -9.97 3.64 -9.56
N ALA A 47 -11.27 3.79 -9.88
CA ALA A 47 -12.06 4.95 -9.49
C ALA A 47 -12.49 4.94 -8.02
N ARG A 48 -12.51 3.76 -7.38
CA ARG A 48 -13.10 3.53 -6.05
C ARG A 48 -12.06 3.12 -5.01
N VAL A 49 -10.92 2.63 -5.47
CA VAL A 49 -9.85 2.09 -4.64
C VAL A 49 -8.64 3.02 -4.70
N SER A 50 -8.01 3.26 -3.56
CA SER A 50 -6.71 3.90 -3.49
C SER A 50 -5.72 3.07 -2.69
N ILE A 51 -4.44 3.14 -3.04
CA ILE A 51 -3.37 2.46 -2.29
C ILE A 51 -2.74 3.46 -1.34
N PHE A 52 -2.61 3.08 -0.07
CA PHE A 52 -1.86 3.82 0.92
C PHE A 52 -0.35 3.53 0.73
N PRO A 53 0.50 4.55 0.50
CA PRO A 53 1.92 4.33 0.26
C PRO A 53 2.60 3.75 1.49
N THR A 54 3.36 2.68 1.30
CA THR A 54 4.18 2.02 2.34
C THR A 54 5.11 3.01 3.05
N TYR A 55 5.68 3.97 2.31
CA TYR A 55 6.54 5.01 2.85
C TYR A 55 5.87 5.90 3.92
N VAL A 56 4.58 6.21 3.75
CA VAL A 56 3.83 7.01 4.74
C VAL A 56 3.67 6.21 6.04
N TYR A 57 3.37 4.92 5.92
CA TYR A 57 3.28 4.02 7.08
C TYR A 57 4.62 3.93 7.83
N LEU A 58 5.74 3.82 7.11
CA LEU A 58 7.08 3.80 7.71
C LEU A 58 7.39 5.07 8.49
N LYS A 59 7.04 6.25 7.98
CA LYS A 59 7.19 7.53 8.70
C LYS A 59 6.37 7.56 9.98
N TRP A 60 5.12 7.14 9.90
CA TRP A 60 4.26 7.05 11.08
C TRP A 60 4.85 6.09 12.14
N ARG A 61 5.33 4.92 11.72
CA ARG A 61 5.95 3.93 12.60
C ARG A 61 7.22 4.45 13.29
N ARG A 62 8.00 5.29 12.60
CA ARG A 62 9.18 5.98 13.15
C ARG A 62 8.86 7.13 14.09
N LYS A 63 7.57 7.43 14.30
CA LYS A 63 7.08 8.57 15.10
C LYS A 63 7.54 9.91 14.53
N ASP A 64 7.63 10.02 13.20
CA ASP A 64 7.83 11.31 12.54
C ASP A 64 6.70 12.29 12.96
N PRO A 65 6.97 13.61 12.97
CA PRO A 65 5.97 14.60 13.37
C PRO A 65 4.66 14.47 12.59
N LEU A 66 3.53 14.48 13.32
CA LEU A 66 2.21 14.25 12.75
C LEU A 66 1.86 15.28 11.67
N ASP A 67 2.32 16.52 11.80
CA ASP A 67 2.11 17.57 10.81
C ASP A 67 2.79 17.24 9.47
N GLN A 68 3.97 16.61 9.50
CA GLN A 68 4.68 16.17 8.30
C GLN A 68 3.94 15.02 7.61
N ILE A 69 3.51 14.03 8.40
CA ILE A 69 2.72 12.90 7.89
C ILE A 69 1.41 13.44 7.29
N TYR A 70 0.71 14.31 8.00
CA TYR A 70 -0.53 14.94 7.55
C TYR A 70 -0.34 15.71 6.24
N LYS A 71 0.73 16.50 6.10
CA LYS A 71 1.05 17.22 4.86
C LYS A 71 1.19 16.27 3.67
N MET A 72 1.72 15.06 3.87
CA MET A 72 1.87 14.05 2.81
C MET A 72 0.54 13.42 2.39
N VAL A 73 -0.39 13.23 3.32
CA VAL A 73 -1.65 12.53 3.03
C VAL A 73 -2.82 13.47 2.75
N ARG A 74 -2.81 14.71 3.23
CA ARG A 74 -4.00 15.62 3.18
C ARG A 74 -4.52 15.92 1.77
N CYS A 75 -3.64 15.94 0.77
CA CYS A 75 -4.01 16.25 -0.63
C CYS A 75 -4.21 14.99 -1.48
N THR A 76 -4.23 13.81 -0.87
CA THR A 76 -4.40 12.53 -1.59
C THR A 76 -5.88 12.19 -1.75
N LYS A 77 -6.18 11.31 -2.71
CA LYS A 77 -7.53 10.75 -2.90
C LYS A 77 -7.91 9.73 -1.82
N PHE A 78 -7.08 9.51 -0.80
CA PHE A 78 -7.33 8.50 0.23
C PHE A 78 -8.62 8.80 1.00
N TRP A 79 -8.85 10.08 1.26
CA TRP A 79 -9.99 10.54 2.06
C TRP A 79 -11.33 10.39 1.34
N SER A 80 -11.32 10.27 0.01
CA SER A 80 -12.52 10.14 -0.82
C SER A 80 -12.67 8.76 -1.47
N ALA A 81 -11.76 7.82 -1.21
CA ALA A 81 -11.83 6.46 -1.75
C ALA A 81 -12.83 5.59 -0.96
N ASP A 82 -13.55 4.72 -1.66
CA ASP A 82 -14.45 3.74 -1.04
C ASP A 82 -13.66 2.67 -0.28
N ILE A 83 -12.49 2.32 -0.81
CA ILE A 83 -11.59 1.30 -0.25
C ILE A 83 -10.16 1.84 -0.28
N LEU A 84 -9.47 1.71 0.85
CA LEU A 84 -8.03 1.92 0.93
C LEU A 84 -7.33 0.58 1.09
N LEU A 85 -6.46 0.26 0.14
CA LEU A 85 -5.54 -0.86 0.25
C LEU A 85 -4.28 -0.40 0.97
N VAL A 86 -3.97 -1.03 2.09
CA VAL A 86 -2.81 -0.71 2.93
C VAL A 86 -1.90 -1.94 3.01
N PRO A 87 -0.82 -1.99 2.24
CA PRO A 87 0.25 -2.95 2.48
C PRO A 87 1.00 -2.59 3.77
N ILE A 88 1.12 -3.55 4.68
CA ILE A 88 1.77 -3.37 5.98
C ILE A 88 2.96 -4.34 6.06
N HIS A 89 4.16 -3.77 6.11
CA HIS A 89 5.38 -4.52 6.38
C HIS A 89 5.53 -4.72 7.89
N LEU A 90 5.76 -5.96 8.33
CA LEU A 90 6.14 -6.34 9.68
C LEU A 90 7.60 -6.82 9.69
N PRO A 91 8.60 -5.91 9.80
CA PRO A 91 10.01 -6.27 9.71
C PRO A 91 10.46 -7.30 10.74
N GLU A 92 9.92 -7.26 11.96
CA GLU A 92 10.27 -8.19 13.03
C GLU A 92 9.82 -9.62 12.72
N ALA A 93 8.74 -9.77 11.95
CA ALA A 93 8.22 -11.06 11.51
C ALA A 93 8.71 -11.44 10.11
N MET A 94 9.49 -10.58 9.44
CA MET A 94 9.82 -10.70 8.01
C MET A 94 8.59 -11.09 7.19
N HIS A 95 7.52 -10.29 7.30
CA HIS A 95 6.22 -10.65 6.75
C HIS A 95 5.44 -9.43 6.24
N TRP A 96 4.64 -9.65 5.20
CA TRP A 96 3.69 -8.66 4.68
C TRP A 96 2.27 -9.09 4.98
N ILE A 97 1.49 -8.17 5.55
CA ILE A 97 0.04 -8.29 5.64
C ILE A 97 -0.62 -7.20 4.80
N GLY A 98 -1.84 -7.45 4.36
CA GLY A 98 -2.66 -6.47 3.66
C GLY A 98 -3.83 -6.03 4.53
N ALA A 99 -4.22 -4.77 4.45
CA ALA A 99 -5.50 -4.31 5.00
C ALA A 99 -6.34 -3.63 3.93
N ALA A 100 -7.65 -3.84 3.99
CA ALA A 100 -8.65 -3.08 3.26
C ALA A 100 -9.46 -2.25 4.25
N ILE A 101 -9.34 -0.92 4.17
CA ILE A 101 -10.11 0.01 4.99
C ILE A 101 -11.31 0.46 4.16
N HIS A 102 -12.50 0.40 4.74
CA HIS A 102 -13.75 0.92 4.19
C HIS A 102 -14.19 2.13 5.02
N PRO A 103 -13.79 3.36 4.66
CA PRO A 103 -14.05 4.54 5.49
C PRO A 103 -15.55 4.77 5.75
N SER A 104 -16.38 4.64 4.71
CA SER A 104 -17.84 4.82 4.80
C SER A 104 -18.55 3.77 5.66
N ARG A 105 -17.90 2.63 5.94
CA ARG A 105 -18.44 1.53 6.73
C ARG A 105 -17.78 1.40 8.10
N SER A 106 -16.84 2.30 8.43
CA SER A 106 -16.02 2.22 9.65
C SER A 106 -15.41 0.82 9.87
N ARG A 107 -14.96 0.17 8.79
CA ARG A 107 -14.51 -1.22 8.82
C ARG A 107 -13.09 -1.35 8.29
N ILE A 108 -12.28 -2.15 8.99
CA ILE A 108 -10.95 -2.58 8.55
C ILE A 108 -10.99 -4.10 8.43
N VAL A 109 -10.54 -4.63 7.28
CA VAL A 109 -10.36 -6.06 7.05
C VAL A 109 -8.88 -6.34 6.87
N ILE A 110 -8.33 -7.24 7.66
CA ILE A 110 -6.92 -7.64 7.59
C ILE A 110 -6.81 -8.99 6.89
N TYR A 111 -5.89 -9.08 5.96
CA TYR A 111 -5.52 -10.28 5.23
C TYR A 111 -4.08 -10.64 5.58
N ASP A 112 -3.91 -11.82 6.16
CA ASP A 112 -2.62 -12.35 6.58
C ASP A 112 -2.52 -13.78 6.05
N SER A 113 -1.59 -14.02 5.12
CA SER A 113 -1.38 -15.34 4.51
C SER A 113 -0.79 -16.37 5.47
N LEU A 114 -0.28 -15.93 6.62
CA LEU A 114 0.20 -16.80 7.69
C LEU A 114 -0.81 -16.93 8.84
N ALA A 115 -2.01 -16.35 8.71
CA ALA A 115 -3.07 -16.53 9.69
C ALA A 115 -3.42 -18.02 9.81
N GLY A 116 -3.18 -18.58 10.99
CA GLY A 116 -3.39 -20.01 11.27
C GLY A 116 -2.11 -20.84 11.33
N LEU A 117 -0.95 -20.31 10.91
CA LEU A 117 0.35 -20.96 11.09
C LEU A 117 0.97 -20.70 12.48
N ARG A 118 0.16 -20.33 13.47
CA ARG A 118 0.55 -20.27 14.87
C ARG A 118 0.21 -21.58 15.58
N THR A 119 1.17 -22.50 15.57
CA THR A 119 1.46 -23.45 16.65
C THR A 119 2.95 -23.41 16.90
#